data_AF-A0A0K9FHX3-F1
#
_entry.id   AF-A0A0K9FHX3-F1
#
_cell.length_a   1.000
_cell.length_b   1.000
_cell.length_c   1.000
_cell.angle_alpha   90.00
_cell.angle_beta   90.00
_cell.angle_gamma   90.00
#
_symmetry.space_group_name_H-M   'P 1'
#
loop_
_entity.id
_entity.type
_entity.pdbx_description
1 polymer ?
#
loop_
_entity_poly.entity_id
_entity_poly.type
_entity_poly.pdbx_seq_one_letter_code
_entity_poly.pdbx_strand_id
1 'polypeptide(L)'
;MNFNDPDIVNKIIENAGHILRQAKSTVINHPKFKILSSNYLEKYWMNRVNKKNLFTIYIKESCLDKLDFKKIKSNLDTVIQNTLHTSNFLEVNENFEVLLSENHFFKDTQEAKGYLKSKSEEGYCVFFFGPVGVDAFVKGESVTDLNFFYSNEDVERFYEKGDISSIKDVLRSYQNHCLRKQFEYSRFFVDKGTIDKLGFGNNTLVNKPEKFMRDHLRNFLAERIRHTFRIEMELEATKRELDIYTEAEGESYFFEIKWLGKSINQERDKISVNYADARAREGVKQTLEYIEELVEVMGANVRAGYLVIFDAREEKKEIDFQGFSNVDDNLKEYMELFDIMPPLNLSNVHPS
;
A
#
# COMPACT_ATOMS: atom_id res chain seq x y z
N MET A 1 32.60 -0.53 -37.81
CA MET A 1 32.33 -0.53 -36.36
C MET A 1 31.14 -1.42 -36.11
N ASN A 2 31.27 -2.41 -35.22
CA ASN A 2 30.17 -3.30 -34.87
C ASN A 2 29.35 -2.64 -33.75
N PHE A 3 28.21 -2.04 -34.10
CA PHE A 3 27.35 -1.32 -33.14
C PHE A 3 26.63 -2.25 -32.14
N ASN A 4 26.80 -3.57 -32.26
CA ASN A 4 26.25 -4.58 -31.36
C ASN A 4 27.28 -5.10 -30.33
N ASP A 5 28.44 -4.47 -30.22
CA ASP A 5 29.42 -4.78 -29.17
C ASP A 5 28.86 -4.32 -27.80
N PRO A 6 28.64 -5.22 -26.83
CA PRO A 6 28.10 -4.88 -25.52
C PRO A 6 28.87 -3.78 -24.79
N ASP A 7 30.19 -3.69 -24.98
CA ASP A 7 31.02 -2.67 -24.33
C ASP A 7 30.81 -1.30 -24.96
N ILE A 8 30.57 -1.25 -26.27
CA ILE A 8 30.21 -0.01 -26.99
C ILE A 8 28.81 0.44 -26.57
N VAL A 9 27.85 -0.49 -26.48
CA VAL A 9 26.48 -0.20 -26.04
C VAL A 9 26.47 0.33 -24.60
N ASN A 10 27.19 -0.32 -23.67
CA ASN A 10 27.30 0.14 -22.29
C ASN A 10 27.93 1.53 -22.19
N LYS A 11 28.99 1.79 -22.94
CA LYS A 11 29.66 3.10 -22.96
C LYS A 11 28.77 4.20 -23.55
N ILE A 12 27.92 3.87 -24.53
CA ILE A 12 26.91 4.79 -25.07
C ILE A 12 25.84 5.09 -24.01
N ILE A 13 25.35 4.08 -23.30
CA ILE A 13 24.37 4.23 -22.22
C ILE A 13 24.91 5.09 -21.08
N GLU A 14 26.15 4.85 -20.64
CA GLU A 14 26.80 5.64 -19.60
C GLU A 14 26.98 7.10 -20.01
N ASN A 15 27.46 7.34 -21.23
CA ASN A 15 27.62 8.69 -21.76
C ASN A 15 26.28 9.42 -21.91
N ALA A 16 25.25 8.74 -22.41
CA ALA A 16 23.90 9.28 -22.49
C ALA A 16 23.36 9.63 -21.10
N GLY A 17 23.57 8.75 -20.11
CA GLY A 17 23.21 9.00 -18.71
C GLY A 17 23.94 10.22 -18.11
N HIS A 18 25.23 10.38 -18.40
CA HIS A 18 26.00 11.54 -17.95
C HIS A 18 25.51 12.85 -18.58
N ILE A 19 25.22 12.84 -19.89
CA ILE A 19 24.66 14.00 -20.62
C ILE A 19 23.30 14.39 -20.04
N LEU A 20 22.41 13.41 -19.81
CA LEU A 20 21.09 13.65 -19.22
C LEU A 20 21.18 14.24 -17.82
N ARG A 21 22.09 13.73 -16.97
CA ARG A 21 22.33 14.28 -15.63
C ARG A 21 22.83 15.72 -15.68
N GLN A 22 23.75 16.03 -16.60
CA GLN A 22 24.23 17.41 -16.78
C GLN A 22 23.12 18.34 -17.28
N ALA A 23 22.35 17.92 -18.29
CA ALA A 23 21.24 18.69 -18.82
C ALA A 23 20.16 18.96 -17.74
N LYS A 24 19.78 17.94 -16.98
CA LYS A 24 18.89 18.05 -15.81
C LYS A 24 19.44 19.06 -14.79
N SER A 25 20.72 18.93 -14.42
CA SER A 25 21.37 19.82 -13.45
C SER A 25 21.36 21.29 -13.91
N THR A 26 21.56 21.55 -15.21
CA THR A 26 21.50 22.89 -15.79
C THR A 26 20.12 23.53 -15.59
N VAL A 27 19.05 22.79 -15.87
CA VAL A 27 17.67 23.29 -15.74
C VAL A 27 17.30 23.50 -14.26
N ILE A 28 17.57 22.52 -13.38
CA ILE A 28 17.23 22.61 -11.96
C ILE A 28 18.00 23.74 -11.27
N ASN A 29 19.26 23.96 -11.65
CA ASN A 29 20.07 25.04 -11.11
C ASN A 29 19.79 26.40 -11.74
N HIS A 30 18.94 26.47 -12.76
CA HIS A 30 18.56 27.72 -13.39
C HIS A 30 17.86 28.66 -12.37
N PRO A 31 18.33 29.90 -12.17
CA PRO A 31 17.77 30.80 -11.16
C PRO A 31 16.28 31.03 -11.32
N LYS A 32 15.81 31.20 -12.57
CA LYS A 32 14.38 31.42 -12.83
C LYS A 32 13.52 30.17 -12.62
N PHE A 33 14.08 28.96 -12.79
CA PHE A 33 13.37 27.73 -12.46
C PHE A 33 13.13 27.65 -10.95
N LYS A 34 14.17 27.89 -10.14
CA LYS A 34 14.09 27.90 -8.67
C LYS A 34 13.08 28.94 -8.17
N ILE A 35 13.11 30.15 -8.74
CA ILE A 35 12.14 31.21 -8.39
C ILE A 35 10.72 30.78 -8.77
N LEU A 36 10.50 30.24 -9.98
CA LEU A 36 9.18 29.78 -10.40
C LEU A 36 8.64 28.69 -9.46
N SER A 37 9.42 27.62 -9.24
CA SER A 37 9.03 26.51 -8.37
C SER A 37 8.69 26.99 -6.95
N SER A 38 9.67 27.59 -6.26
CA SER A 38 9.55 27.82 -4.83
C SER A 38 8.83 29.11 -4.46
N ASN A 39 8.97 30.18 -5.25
CA ASN A 39 8.35 31.47 -4.90
C ASN A 39 6.96 31.68 -5.49
N TYR A 40 6.58 30.94 -6.53
CA TYR A 40 5.29 31.09 -7.19
C TYR A 40 4.44 29.83 -7.05
N LEU A 41 4.88 28.69 -7.58
CA LEU A 41 4.05 27.49 -7.66
C LEU A 41 3.83 26.82 -6.29
N GLU A 42 4.88 26.63 -5.50
CA GLU A 42 4.78 26.09 -4.14
C GLU A 42 3.96 27.02 -3.24
N LYS A 43 4.19 28.34 -3.29
CA LYS A 43 3.40 29.31 -2.51
C LYS A 43 1.94 29.32 -2.92
N TYR A 44 1.64 29.21 -4.21
CA TYR A 44 0.27 29.07 -4.70
C TYR A 44 -0.38 27.81 -4.13
N TRP A 45 0.30 26.67 -4.21
CA TRP A 45 -0.18 25.41 -3.66
C TRP A 45 -0.46 25.50 -2.15
N MET A 46 0.45 26.12 -1.38
CA MET A 46 0.29 26.29 0.08
C MET A 46 -0.97 27.08 0.44
N ASN A 47 -1.29 28.12 -0.34
CA ASN A 47 -2.42 29.02 -0.09
C ASN A 47 -3.75 28.52 -0.70
N ARG A 48 -3.72 27.42 -1.47
CA ARG A 48 -4.91 26.88 -2.13
C ARG A 48 -5.83 26.20 -1.13
N VAL A 49 -7.12 26.52 -1.21
CA VAL A 49 -8.17 25.92 -0.36
C VAL A 49 -8.41 24.45 -0.71
N ASN A 50 -8.55 24.11 -2.00
CA ASN A 50 -8.83 22.75 -2.45
C ASN A 50 -7.56 22.02 -2.88
N LYS A 51 -6.95 21.24 -1.99
CA LYS A 51 -5.78 20.39 -2.31
C LYS A 51 -6.14 19.05 -2.96
N LYS A 52 -7.43 18.74 -3.13
CA LYS A 52 -7.90 17.47 -3.71
C LYS A 52 -7.95 17.48 -5.24
N ASN A 53 -8.12 18.66 -5.85
CA ASN A 53 -8.17 18.75 -7.31
C ASN A 53 -6.74 18.76 -7.89
N LEU A 54 -6.33 17.64 -8.49
CA LEU A 54 -5.00 17.44 -9.06
C LEU A 54 -4.90 18.08 -10.45
N PHE A 55 -3.77 18.73 -10.75
CA PHE A 55 -3.52 19.30 -12.07
C PHE A 55 -2.03 19.45 -12.35
N THR A 56 -1.69 19.67 -13.61
CA THR A 56 -0.32 19.82 -14.09
C THR A 56 -0.18 21.09 -14.89
N ILE A 57 0.88 21.84 -14.64
CA ILE A 57 1.32 22.95 -15.48
C ILE A 57 2.66 22.57 -16.10
N TYR A 58 2.82 22.78 -17.40
CA TYR A 58 4.10 22.59 -18.07
C TYR A 58 4.47 23.79 -18.93
N ILE A 59 5.77 24.09 -18.93
CA ILE A 59 6.37 25.22 -19.66
C ILE A 59 7.62 24.73 -20.37
N LYS A 60 7.85 25.17 -21.60
CA LYS A 60 9.06 24.81 -22.35
C LYS A 60 10.30 25.29 -21.63
N GLU A 61 11.34 24.46 -21.56
CA GLU A 61 12.62 24.82 -20.95
C GLU A 61 13.23 26.08 -21.61
N SER A 62 13.02 26.25 -22.92
CA SER A 62 13.50 27.42 -23.68
C SER A 62 12.83 28.75 -23.28
N CYS A 63 11.73 28.71 -22.52
CA CYS A 63 11.06 29.89 -21.98
C CYS A 63 11.66 30.35 -20.63
N LEU A 64 12.50 29.54 -19.98
CA LEU A 64 13.03 29.85 -18.65
C LEU A 64 13.73 31.20 -18.58
N ASP A 65 14.59 31.52 -19.55
CA ASP A 65 15.29 32.81 -19.64
C ASP A 65 14.35 33.99 -19.86
N LYS A 66 13.19 33.74 -20.45
CA LYS A 66 12.21 34.76 -20.84
C LYS A 66 11.12 35.00 -19.80
N LEU A 67 11.09 34.21 -18.71
CA LEU A 67 10.04 34.33 -17.69
C LEU A 67 9.93 35.76 -17.17
N ASP A 68 8.71 36.30 -17.22
CA ASP A 68 8.33 37.59 -16.66
C ASP A 68 7.56 37.38 -15.36
N PHE A 69 8.27 37.45 -14.23
CA PHE A 69 7.68 37.23 -12.91
C PHE A 69 6.62 38.26 -12.51
N LYS A 70 6.60 39.46 -13.10
CA LYS A 70 5.52 40.43 -12.84
C LYS A 70 4.22 39.93 -13.46
N LYS A 71 4.28 39.45 -14.70
CA LYS A 71 3.12 38.87 -15.40
C LYS A 71 2.70 37.53 -14.83
N ILE A 72 3.66 36.66 -14.46
CA ILE A 72 3.35 35.39 -13.78
C ILE A 72 2.55 35.67 -12.51
N LYS A 73 2.97 36.66 -11.70
CA LYS A 73 2.23 37.04 -10.48
C LYS A 73 0.78 37.44 -10.77
N SER A 74 0.52 38.22 -11.82
CA SER A 74 -0.83 38.67 -12.16
C SER A 74 -1.69 37.57 -12.79
N ASN A 75 -1.05 36.65 -13.52
CA ASN A 75 -1.75 35.68 -14.35
C ASN A 75 -2.00 34.36 -13.61
N LEU A 76 -1.13 33.95 -12.69
CA LEU A 76 -1.17 32.64 -12.03
C LEU A 76 -2.55 32.31 -11.44
N ASP A 77 -3.08 33.20 -10.58
CA ASP A 77 -4.38 32.98 -9.95
C ASP A 77 -5.51 32.93 -10.98
N THR A 78 -5.54 33.90 -11.90
CA THR A 78 -6.58 34.05 -12.92
C THR A 78 -6.60 32.87 -13.88
N VAL A 79 -5.44 32.44 -14.36
CA VAL A 79 -5.29 31.32 -15.28
C VAL A 79 -5.77 30.04 -14.61
N ILE A 80 -5.28 29.76 -13.41
CA ILE A 80 -5.63 28.53 -12.70
C ILE A 80 -7.14 28.52 -12.36
N GLN A 81 -7.69 29.63 -11.86
CA GLN A 81 -9.14 29.70 -11.55
C GLN A 81 -10.01 29.53 -12.79
N ASN A 82 -9.64 30.14 -13.92
CA ASN A 82 -10.48 30.10 -15.12
C ASN A 82 -10.39 28.78 -15.90
N THR A 83 -9.28 28.04 -15.78
CA THR A 83 -9.05 26.82 -16.60
C THR A 83 -9.19 25.52 -15.84
N LEU A 84 -8.98 25.47 -14.52
CA LEU A 84 -9.07 24.22 -13.76
C LEU A 84 -10.49 23.63 -13.67
N HIS A 85 -11.52 24.41 -13.96
CA HIS A 85 -12.88 23.89 -14.04
C HIS A 85 -13.09 22.93 -15.22
N THR A 86 -12.26 23.05 -16.26
CA THR A 86 -12.46 22.34 -17.54
C THR A 86 -11.23 21.59 -18.01
N SER A 87 -10.08 21.71 -17.35
CA SER A 87 -8.81 21.11 -17.77
C SER A 87 -7.91 20.82 -16.58
N ASN A 88 -7.15 19.73 -16.63
CA ASN A 88 -6.18 19.36 -15.59
C ASN A 88 -4.73 19.36 -16.09
N PHE A 89 -4.49 19.66 -17.37
CA PHE A 89 -3.17 19.85 -17.95
C PHE A 89 -3.12 21.17 -18.71
N LEU A 90 -2.16 22.03 -18.35
CA LEU A 90 -2.03 23.38 -18.89
C LEU A 90 -0.61 23.60 -19.42
N GLU A 91 -0.49 23.87 -20.72
CA GLU A 91 0.72 24.44 -21.29
C GLU A 91 0.68 25.95 -21.13
N VAL A 92 1.75 26.54 -20.57
CA VAL A 92 1.86 27.99 -20.41
C VAL A 92 3.12 28.55 -21.07
N ASN A 93 3.04 29.81 -21.50
CA ASN A 93 4.18 30.56 -22.03
C ASN A 93 5.01 31.25 -20.93
N GLU A 94 6.01 32.04 -21.31
CA GLU A 94 6.89 32.80 -20.41
C GLU A 94 6.19 33.87 -19.55
N ASN A 95 4.97 34.27 -19.93
CA ASN A 95 4.11 35.20 -19.19
C ASN A 95 3.05 34.48 -18.35
N PHE A 96 3.09 33.14 -18.31
CA PHE A 96 2.08 32.29 -17.68
C PHE A 96 0.69 32.33 -18.34
N GLU A 97 0.60 32.71 -19.61
CA GLU A 97 -0.63 32.64 -20.39
C GLU A 97 -0.82 31.23 -20.95
N VAL A 98 -2.05 30.72 -20.93
CA VAL A 98 -2.37 29.36 -21.39
C VAL A 98 -2.26 29.28 -22.90
N LEU A 99 -1.40 28.39 -23.38
CA LEU A 99 -1.26 28.05 -24.80
C LEU A 99 -2.15 26.87 -25.18
N LEU A 100 -2.26 25.88 -24.29
CA LEU A 100 -3.03 24.66 -24.48
C LEU A 100 -3.62 24.21 -23.15
N SER A 101 -4.86 23.71 -23.19
CA SER A 101 -5.55 23.17 -22.03
C SER A 101 -6.20 21.84 -22.40
N GLU A 102 -5.83 20.78 -21.68
CA GLU A 102 -6.24 19.41 -21.97
C GLU A 102 -6.79 18.72 -20.72
N ASN A 103 -7.54 17.63 -20.95
CA ASN A 103 -7.92 16.70 -19.90
C ASN A 103 -7.23 15.35 -20.11
N HIS A 104 -6.51 14.90 -19.11
CA HIS A 104 -5.96 13.56 -19.06
C HIS A 104 -6.49 12.82 -17.84
N PHE A 105 -6.92 11.58 -18.06
CA PHE A 105 -7.35 10.66 -17.02
C PHE A 105 -6.43 9.46 -17.05
N PHE A 106 -5.89 9.11 -15.89
CA PHE A 106 -4.99 7.97 -15.73
C PHE A 106 -5.63 6.95 -14.81
N LYS A 107 -5.40 5.67 -15.09
CA LYS A 107 -5.96 4.55 -14.32
C LYS A 107 -5.32 4.40 -12.95
N ASP A 108 -4.05 4.82 -12.82
CA ASP A 108 -3.24 4.69 -11.63
C ASP A 108 -2.07 5.70 -11.64
N THR A 109 -1.40 5.81 -10.50
CA THR A 109 -0.28 6.71 -10.24
C THR A 109 0.96 6.35 -11.08
N GLN A 110 1.17 5.08 -11.43
CA GLN A 110 2.32 4.68 -12.25
C GLN A 110 2.17 5.18 -13.68
N GLU A 111 0.98 5.04 -14.26
CA GLU A 111 0.65 5.57 -15.58
C GLU A 111 0.79 7.09 -15.62
N ALA A 112 0.24 7.79 -14.62
CA ALA A 112 0.37 9.24 -14.49
C ALA A 112 1.83 9.69 -14.41
N LYS A 113 2.66 9.07 -13.54
CA LYS A 113 4.09 9.37 -13.46
C LYS A 113 4.81 9.11 -14.78
N GLY A 114 4.47 8.03 -15.48
CA GLY A 114 5.04 7.72 -16.79
C GLY A 114 4.79 8.84 -17.81
N TYR A 115 3.56 9.35 -17.86
CA TYR A 115 3.18 10.46 -18.74
C TYR A 115 3.89 11.78 -18.39
N LEU A 116 3.99 12.12 -17.10
CA LEU A 116 4.67 13.33 -16.64
C LEU A 116 6.17 13.30 -17.00
N LYS A 117 6.80 12.14 -16.84
CA LYS A 117 8.20 11.92 -17.25
C LYS A 117 8.36 12.09 -18.75
N SER A 118 7.54 11.42 -19.58
CA SER A 118 7.64 11.53 -21.04
C SER A 118 7.44 12.96 -21.52
N LYS A 119 6.51 13.72 -20.93
CA LYS A 119 6.33 15.14 -21.25
C LYS A 119 7.57 15.97 -20.92
N SER A 120 8.25 15.69 -19.81
CA SER A 120 9.49 16.39 -19.48
C SER A 120 10.68 16.02 -20.40
N GLU A 121 10.65 14.85 -21.05
CA GLU A 121 11.64 14.46 -22.07
C GLU A 121 11.47 15.25 -23.37
N GLU A 122 10.25 15.70 -23.67
CA GLU A 122 9.93 16.58 -24.81
C GLU A 122 10.46 18.01 -24.65
N GLY A 123 11.20 18.31 -23.57
CA GLY A 123 11.81 19.63 -23.32
C GLY A 123 10.93 20.58 -22.52
N TYR A 124 10.04 20.04 -21.69
CA TYR A 124 9.23 20.80 -20.76
C TYR A 124 9.73 20.67 -19.31
N CYS A 125 9.64 21.76 -18.57
CA CYS A 125 9.56 21.73 -17.12
C CYS A 125 8.11 21.44 -16.73
N VAL A 126 7.86 20.28 -16.14
CA VAL A 126 6.51 19.84 -15.76
C VAL A 126 6.34 19.98 -14.25
N PHE A 127 5.25 20.59 -13.81
CA PHE A 127 4.92 20.83 -12.40
C PHE A 127 3.56 20.21 -12.09
N PHE A 128 3.56 19.12 -11.33
CA PHE A 128 2.38 18.42 -10.87
C PHE A 128 1.95 18.94 -9.50
N PHE A 129 0.70 19.40 -9.39
CA PHE A 129 0.08 19.86 -8.16
C PHE A 129 -0.73 18.74 -7.52
N GLY A 130 -0.12 18.08 -6.55
CA GLY A 130 -0.70 16.93 -5.86
C GLY A 130 -1.30 17.23 -4.48
N PRO A 131 -1.72 16.19 -3.74
CA PRO A 131 -2.34 16.36 -2.42
C PRO A 131 -1.41 16.93 -1.34
N VAL A 132 -0.10 16.68 -1.46
CA VAL A 132 0.94 16.98 -0.46
C VAL A 132 1.82 18.15 -0.88
N GLY A 133 1.97 18.41 -2.17
CA GLY A 133 2.84 19.48 -2.66
C GLY A 133 2.91 19.57 -4.17
N VAL A 134 3.90 20.31 -4.65
CA VAL A 134 4.22 20.41 -6.07
C VAL A 134 5.44 19.55 -6.40
N ASP A 135 5.26 18.59 -7.29
CA ASP A 135 6.36 17.78 -7.81
C ASP A 135 6.79 18.28 -9.18
N ALA A 136 8.09 18.43 -9.40
CA ALA A 136 8.63 18.86 -10.68
C ALA A 136 9.32 17.71 -11.42
N PHE A 137 9.13 17.63 -12.74
CA PHE A 137 9.79 16.68 -13.63
C PHE A 137 10.56 17.44 -14.70
N VAL A 138 11.80 17.01 -14.91
CA VAL A 138 12.75 17.62 -15.87
C VAL A 138 13.58 16.50 -16.48
N LYS A 139 13.64 16.45 -17.82
CA LYS A 139 14.43 15.46 -18.57
C LYS A 139 14.15 14.00 -18.19
N GLY A 140 12.87 13.65 -18.06
CA GLY A 140 12.41 12.29 -17.75
C GLY A 140 12.51 11.90 -16.28
N GLU A 141 12.99 12.80 -15.43
CA GLU A 141 13.30 12.49 -14.03
C GLU A 141 12.55 13.38 -13.06
N SER A 142 12.20 12.80 -11.91
CA SER A 142 11.64 13.57 -10.80
C SER A 142 12.71 14.45 -10.17
N VAL A 143 12.34 15.69 -9.85
CA VAL A 143 13.15 16.65 -9.09
C VAL A 143 12.75 16.61 -7.62
N THR A 144 11.45 16.50 -7.37
CA THR A 144 10.82 16.39 -6.04
C THR A 144 9.76 15.27 -6.09
N ASP A 145 9.75 14.41 -5.07
CA ASP A 145 8.77 13.32 -4.92
C ASP A 145 8.02 13.48 -3.58
N LEU A 146 7.27 14.56 -3.43
CA LEU A 146 6.47 14.86 -2.24
C LEU A 146 5.16 14.08 -2.22
N ASN A 147 4.55 13.84 -3.39
CA ASN A 147 3.24 13.24 -3.47
C ASN A 147 3.32 11.70 -3.58
N PHE A 148 2.40 11.02 -2.88
CA PHE A 148 2.20 9.58 -3.03
C PHE A 148 1.27 9.22 -4.19
N PHE A 149 0.31 10.10 -4.52
CA PHE A 149 -0.71 9.86 -5.54
C PHE A 149 -0.62 10.88 -6.67
N TYR A 150 -0.71 10.39 -7.91
CA TYR A 150 -0.69 11.20 -9.13
C TYR A 150 -1.95 11.03 -9.99
N SER A 151 -2.88 10.18 -9.56
CA SER A 151 -4.18 9.96 -10.20
C SER A 151 -5.32 10.24 -9.22
N ASN A 152 -6.43 10.81 -9.71
CA ASN A 152 -7.63 10.99 -8.89
C ASN A 152 -8.23 9.63 -8.48
N GLU A 153 -8.14 8.62 -9.36
CA GLU A 153 -8.62 7.27 -9.09
C GLU A 153 -7.96 6.65 -7.85
N ASP A 154 -6.63 6.75 -7.72
CA ASP A 154 -5.95 6.22 -6.52
C ASP A 154 -6.25 7.04 -5.27
N VAL A 155 -6.42 8.36 -5.41
CA VAL A 155 -6.83 9.23 -4.31
C VAL A 155 -8.23 8.84 -3.82
N GLU A 156 -9.18 8.64 -4.74
CA GLU A 156 -10.56 8.22 -4.43
C GLU A 156 -10.58 6.83 -3.81
N ARG A 157 -9.92 5.84 -4.43
CA ARG A 157 -9.76 4.49 -3.84
C ARG A 157 -9.14 4.51 -2.46
N PHE A 158 -8.17 5.39 -2.22
CA PHE A 158 -7.59 5.57 -0.90
C PHE A 158 -8.62 6.14 0.09
N TYR A 159 -9.37 7.19 -0.29
CA TYR A 159 -10.41 7.75 0.58
C TYR A 159 -11.67 6.88 0.71
N GLU A 160 -11.94 5.93 -0.18
CA GLU A 160 -13.02 4.95 0.00
C GLU A 160 -12.69 3.89 1.07
N LYS A 161 -11.40 3.65 1.33
CA LYS A 161 -10.96 2.73 2.38
C LYS A 161 -11.29 3.27 3.77
N GLY A 162 -11.55 2.38 4.72
CA GLY A 162 -11.67 2.68 6.14
C GLY A 162 -10.33 2.99 6.80
N ASP A 163 -10.38 3.48 8.03
CA ASP A 163 -9.20 3.64 8.90
C ASP A 163 -8.95 2.35 9.71
N ILE A 164 -7.79 2.20 10.37
CA ILE A 164 -7.50 1.04 11.25
C ILE A 164 -8.54 0.90 12.36
N SER A 165 -9.15 2.00 12.80
CA SER A 165 -10.26 1.98 13.76
C SER A 165 -11.48 1.18 13.30
N SER A 166 -11.66 0.94 12.00
CA SER A 166 -12.76 0.12 11.46
C SER A 166 -12.39 -1.37 11.27
N ILE A 167 -11.23 -1.82 11.78
CA ILE A 167 -10.71 -3.18 11.56
C ILE A 167 -11.73 -4.29 11.91
N LYS A 168 -12.49 -4.14 13.00
CA LYS A 168 -13.52 -5.12 13.41
C LYS A 168 -14.63 -5.25 12.37
N ASP A 169 -15.06 -4.14 11.77
CA ASP A 169 -16.09 -4.14 10.74
C ASP A 169 -15.54 -4.69 9.41
N VAL A 170 -14.28 -4.38 9.08
CA VAL A 170 -13.58 -4.94 7.92
C VAL A 170 -13.47 -6.46 8.03
N LEU A 171 -13.06 -7.00 9.20
CA LEU A 171 -13.00 -8.45 9.43
C LEU A 171 -14.38 -9.10 9.42
N ARG A 172 -15.41 -8.44 9.96
CA ARG A 172 -16.80 -8.92 9.84
C ARG A 172 -17.23 -8.98 8.37
N SER A 173 -16.86 -8.00 7.56
CA SER A 173 -17.12 -8.00 6.12
C SER A 173 -16.34 -9.11 5.40
N TYR A 174 -15.09 -9.37 5.79
CA TYR A 174 -14.27 -10.47 5.30
C TYR A 174 -14.99 -11.82 5.49
N GLN A 175 -15.45 -12.09 6.71
CA GLN A 175 -16.22 -13.30 7.05
C GLN A 175 -17.52 -13.42 6.23
N ASN A 176 -18.28 -12.33 6.12
CA ASN A 176 -19.64 -12.37 5.57
C ASN A 176 -19.70 -12.30 4.05
N HIS A 177 -18.72 -11.67 3.39
CA HIS A 177 -18.79 -11.40 1.95
C HIS A 177 -17.64 -12.03 1.16
N CYS A 178 -16.45 -12.13 1.74
CA CYS A 178 -15.29 -12.67 1.04
C CYS A 178 -15.19 -14.19 1.23
N LEU A 179 -15.14 -14.64 2.48
CA LEU A 179 -15.02 -16.07 2.83
C LEU A 179 -16.23 -16.93 2.46
N ARG A 180 -17.31 -16.33 1.92
CA ARG A 180 -18.46 -17.05 1.34
C ARG A 180 -18.34 -17.33 -0.16
N LYS A 181 -17.39 -16.69 -0.85
CA LYS A 181 -17.20 -16.87 -2.29
C LYS A 181 -16.27 -18.04 -2.53
N GLN A 182 -16.71 -19.02 -3.33
CA GLN A 182 -15.96 -20.26 -3.57
C GLN A 182 -14.53 -20.01 -4.06
N PHE A 183 -14.33 -19.06 -4.99
CA PHE A 183 -13.00 -18.74 -5.49
C PHE A 183 -12.06 -18.16 -4.41
N GLU A 184 -12.61 -17.60 -3.33
CA GLU A 184 -11.84 -17.07 -2.20
C GLU A 184 -11.43 -18.18 -1.24
N TYR A 185 -12.38 -18.98 -0.74
CA TYR A 185 -12.08 -19.95 0.31
C TYR A 185 -11.52 -21.29 -0.20
N SER A 186 -11.83 -21.69 -1.44
CA SER A 186 -11.46 -23.03 -1.95
C SER A 186 -9.95 -23.27 -1.95
N ARG A 187 -9.14 -22.21 -2.08
CA ARG A 187 -7.68 -22.27 -2.01
C ARG A 187 -7.14 -22.76 -0.65
N PHE A 188 -7.95 -22.70 0.41
CA PHE A 188 -7.57 -23.19 1.73
C PHE A 188 -7.84 -24.69 1.91
N PHE A 189 -8.72 -25.27 1.08
CA PHE A 189 -9.21 -26.63 1.24
C PHE A 189 -8.59 -27.60 0.24
N VAL A 190 -8.60 -28.88 0.64
CA VAL A 190 -8.27 -29.99 -0.25
C VAL A 190 -9.35 -30.14 -1.31
N ASP A 191 -8.97 -30.56 -2.53
CA ASP A 191 -9.92 -30.79 -3.60
C ASP A 191 -10.85 -31.98 -3.31
N LYS A 192 -12.06 -31.92 -3.87
CA LYS A 192 -13.11 -32.93 -3.64
C LYS A 192 -12.67 -34.34 -4.01
N GLY A 193 -11.90 -34.50 -5.10
CA GLY A 193 -11.44 -35.82 -5.54
C GLY A 193 -10.52 -36.48 -4.52
N THR A 194 -9.62 -35.71 -3.92
CA THR A 194 -8.74 -36.18 -2.83
C THR A 194 -9.54 -36.49 -1.56
N ILE A 195 -10.53 -35.65 -1.22
CA ILE A 195 -11.42 -35.88 -0.06
C ILE A 195 -12.19 -37.19 -0.22
N ASP A 196 -12.84 -37.39 -1.36
CA ASP A 196 -13.67 -38.58 -1.65
C ASP A 196 -12.82 -39.86 -1.68
N LYS A 197 -11.62 -39.79 -2.27
CA LYS A 197 -10.70 -40.94 -2.36
C LYS A 197 -10.18 -41.40 -1.00
N LEU A 198 -9.92 -40.46 -0.08
CA LEU A 198 -9.29 -40.75 1.20
C LEU A 198 -10.27 -40.79 2.38
N GLY A 199 -11.55 -40.46 2.14
CA GLY A 199 -12.58 -40.43 3.18
C GLY A 199 -12.34 -39.33 4.21
N PHE A 200 -11.81 -38.18 3.79
CA PHE A 200 -11.59 -37.05 4.69
C PHE A 200 -12.86 -36.21 4.88
N GLY A 201 -12.84 -35.31 5.88
CA GLY A 201 -13.93 -34.34 6.07
C GLY A 201 -13.88 -33.24 5.01
N ASN A 202 -15.03 -32.65 4.68
CA ASN A 202 -15.14 -31.59 3.68
C ASN A 202 -14.27 -30.38 4.04
N ASN A 203 -14.15 -30.06 5.33
CA ASN A 203 -13.36 -28.92 5.80
C ASN A 203 -11.87 -29.24 6.00
N THR A 204 -11.35 -30.30 5.37
CA THR A 204 -9.92 -30.62 5.44
C THR A 204 -9.11 -29.59 4.66
N LEU A 205 -8.16 -28.94 5.35
CA LEU A 205 -7.30 -27.90 4.81
C LEU A 205 -6.08 -28.47 4.07
N VAL A 206 -5.53 -27.69 3.15
CA VAL A 206 -4.25 -27.99 2.50
C VAL A 206 -3.09 -28.00 3.50
N ASN A 207 -1.96 -28.58 3.12
CA ASN A 207 -0.76 -28.58 3.94
C ASN A 207 -0.29 -27.14 4.22
N LYS A 208 0.04 -26.85 5.50
CA LYS A 208 0.53 -25.54 5.97
C LYS A 208 -0.34 -24.37 5.46
N PRO A 209 -1.63 -24.33 5.82
CA PRO A 209 -2.59 -23.39 5.24
C PRO A 209 -2.41 -21.94 5.74
N GLU A 210 -1.71 -21.75 6.86
CA GLU A 210 -1.52 -20.48 7.56
C GLU A 210 -0.98 -19.37 6.64
N LYS A 211 0.02 -19.68 5.80
CA LYS A 211 0.57 -18.73 4.82
C LYS A 211 -0.49 -18.24 3.83
N PHE A 212 -1.33 -19.13 3.31
CA PHE A 212 -2.39 -18.75 2.38
C PHE A 212 -3.45 -17.88 3.05
N MET A 213 -3.82 -18.22 4.29
CA MET A 213 -4.78 -17.45 5.08
C MET A 213 -4.26 -16.04 5.38
N ARG A 214 -2.98 -15.93 5.77
CA ARG A 214 -2.28 -14.68 6.04
C ARG A 214 -2.21 -13.77 4.82
N ASP A 215 -1.68 -14.28 3.71
CA ASP A 215 -1.52 -13.48 2.49
C ASP A 215 -2.88 -13.01 1.95
N HIS A 216 -3.90 -13.86 2.06
CA HIS A 216 -5.27 -13.54 1.67
C HIS A 216 -5.91 -12.46 2.54
N LEU A 217 -5.78 -12.58 3.87
CA LEU A 217 -6.30 -11.59 4.79
C LEU A 217 -5.58 -10.26 4.59
N ARG A 218 -4.25 -10.26 4.48
CA ARG A 218 -3.44 -9.06 4.24
C ARG A 218 -3.88 -8.32 2.99
N ASN A 219 -4.13 -9.02 1.88
CA ASN A 219 -4.60 -8.38 0.66
C ASN A 219 -6.00 -7.77 0.84
N PHE A 220 -6.91 -8.48 1.52
CA PHE A 220 -8.24 -7.96 1.82
C PHE A 220 -8.20 -6.70 2.69
N LEU A 221 -7.31 -6.66 3.70
CA LEU A 221 -7.07 -5.51 4.55
C LEU A 221 -6.47 -4.33 3.75
N ALA A 222 -5.45 -4.58 2.93
CA ALA A 222 -4.82 -3.55 2.09
C ALA A 222 -5.77 -2.92 1.06
N GLU A 223 -6.79 -3.67 0.61
CA GLU A 223 -7.86 -3.15 -0.26
C GLU A 223 -8.88 -2.27 0.47
N ARG A 224 -9.01 -2.38 1.79
CA ARG A 224 -10.12 -1.81 2.57
C ARG A 224 -9.72 -0.87 3.69
N ILE A 225 -8.45 -0.84 4.06
CA ILE A 225 -7.91 0.02 5.10
C ILE A 225 -6.80 0.91 4.51
N ARG A 226 -6.77 2.17 4.93
CA ARG A 226 -5.85 3.23 4.48
C ARG A 226 -4.41 3.10 4.98
N HIS A 227 -3.99 1.91 5.40
CA HIS A 227 -2.68 1.67 5.98
C HIS A 227 -1.94 0.57 5.22
N THR A 228 -0.61 0.66 5.22
CA THR A 228 0.23 -0.32 4.52
C THR A 228 0.42 -1.54 5.41
N PHE A 229 -0.01 -2.71 4.94
CA PHE A 229 0.17 -3.98 5.64
C PHE A 229 1.40 -4.71 5.12
N ARG A 230 2.36 -4.95 6.01
CA ARG A 230 3.55 -5.77 5.80
C ARG A 230 3.29 -7.17 6.33
N ILE A 231 3.97 -8.16 5.77
CA ILE A 231 4.02 -9.54 6.30
C ILE A 231 5.44 -9.84 6.73
N GLU A 232 5.59 -10.79 7.63
CA GLU A 232 6.88 -11.37 8.01
C GLU A 232 7.88 -10.31 8.50
N MET A 233 7.41 -9.38 9.34
CA MET A 233 8.30 -8.41 9.99
C MET A 233 9.05 -9.12 11.12
N GLU A 234 10.38 -9.18 11.02
CA GLU A 234 11.25 -9.85 11.98
C GLU A 234 11.45 -9.01 13.25
N LEU A 235 11.20 -9.61 14.42
CA LEU A 235 11.48 -9.03 15.72
C LEU A 235 12.97 -9.11 16.08
N GLU A 236 13.47 -8.14 16.83
CA GLU A 236 14.91 -7.98 17.06
C GLU A 236 15.53 -9.10 17.91
N ALA A 237 14.89 -9.47 19.03
CA ALA A 237 15.47 -10.38 20.01
C ALA A 237 15.20 -11.84 19.67
N THR A 238 13.95 -12.20 19.35
CA THR A 238 13.57 -13.59 19.12
C THR A 238 13.72 -14.03 17.68
N LYS A 239 13.89 -13.10 16.73
CA LYS A 239 13.93 -13.39 15.29
C LYS A 239 12.65 -14.04 14.77
N ARG A 240 11.57 -13.95 15.54
CA ARG A 240 10.25 -14.38 15.12
C ARG A 240 9.65 -13.34 14.19
N GLU A 241 8.81 -13.81 13.28
CA GLU A 241 8.14 -12.97 12.30
C GLU A 241 6.70 -12.70 12.73
N LEU A 242 6.28 -11.44 12.65
CA LEU A 242 4.88 -11.06 12.76
C LEU A 242 4.13 -11.46 11.47
N ASP A 243 2.97 -12.08 11.61
CA ASP A 243 2.17 -12.51 10.45
C ASP A 243 1.73 -11.32 9.59
N ILE A 244 1.07 -10.32 10.20
CA ILE A 244 0.72 -9.07 9.53
C ILE A 244 1.02 -7.90 10.46
N TYR A 245 1.69 -6.87 9.93
CA TYR A 245 2.06 -5.66 10.67
C TYR A 245 1.64 -4.40 9.90
N THR A 246 1.18 -3.37 10.61
CA THR A 246 0.91 -2.06 10.04
C THR A 246 1.17 -0.94 11.05
N GLU A 247 1.40 0.26 10.54
CA GLU A 247 1.57 1.48 11.34
C GLU A 247 0.50 2.48 10.91
N ALA A 248 -0.16 3.07 11.90
CA ALA A 248 -1.13 4.13 11.70
C ALA A 248 -0.85 5.26 12.70
N GLU A 249 -0.62 6.48 12.21
CA GLU A 249 -0.43 7.67 13.04
C GLU A 249 0.68 7.54 14.12
N GLY A 250 1.73 6.76 13.84
CA GLY A 250 2.84 6.52 14.77
C GLY A 250 2.56 5.45 15.83
N GLU A 251 1.44 4.74 15.70
CA GLU A 251 1.09 3.57 16.50
C GLU A 251 1.26 2.28 15.69
N SER A 252 1.76 1.23 16.34
CA SER A 252 1.97 -0.09 15.77
C SER A 252 0.75 -0.99 16.02
N TYR A 253 0.34 -1.70 14.96
CA TYR A 253 -0.73 -2.69 15.00
C TYR A 253 -0.25 -3.98 14.33
N PHE A 254 -0.60 -5.13 14.88
CA PHE A 254 -0.26 -6.40 14.23
C PHE A 254 -1.35 -7.45 14.43
N PHE A 255 -1.31 -8.47 13.60
CA PHE A 255 -2.26 -9.58 13.60
C PHE A 255 -1.48 -10.88 13.65
N GLU A 256 -1.76 -11.69 14.67
CA GLU A 256 -1.28 -13.06 14.78
C GLU A 256 -2.36 -14.01 14.25
N ILE A 257 -2.00 -14.91 13.34
CA ILE A 257 -2.95 -15.78 12.66
C ILE A 257 -2.81 -17.21 13.17
N LYS A 258 -3.94 -17.78 13.58
CA LYS A 258 -4.07 -19.18 13.94
C LYS A 258 -5.21 -19.82 13.17
N TRP A 259 -5.17 -21.15 13.06
CA TRP A 259 -6.25 -21.91 12.44
C TRP A 259 -6.58 -23.16 13.25
N LEU A 260 -7.86 -23.57 13.20
CA LEU A 260 -8.39 -24.76 13.86
C LEU A 260 -8.94 -25.74 12.82
N GLY A 261 -8.88 -27.03 13.11
CA GLY A 261 -9.34 -28.09 12.21
C GLY A 261 -8.22 -29.01 11.76
N LYS A 262 -8.44 -29.71 10.65
CA LYS A 262 -7.54 -30.75 10.13
C LYS A 262 -6.84 -30.27 8.87
N SER A 263 -5.56 -30.61 8.70
CA SER A 263 -4.84 -30.42 7.43
C SER A 263 -4.10 -31.66 6.98
N ILE A 264 -3.95 -31.81 5.67
CA ILE A 264 -3.20 -32.92 5.06
C ILE A 264 -1.69 -32.68 5.03
N ASN A 265 -0.91 -33.74 4.86
CA ASN A 265 0.52 -33.64 4.56
C ASN A 265 0.79 -33.20 3.12
N GLN A 266 2.07 -32.98 2.80
CA GLN A 266 2.51 -32.55 1.47
C GLN A 266 2.19 -33.58 0.37
N GLU A 267 2.27 -34.87 0.70
CA GLU A 267 1.97 -35.99 -0.19
C GLU A 267 0.46 -36.18 -0.44
N ARG A 268 -0.39 -35.46 0.32
CA ARG A 268 -1.84 -35.49 0.24
C ARG A 268 -2.48 -36.86 0.43
N ASP A 269 -1.90 -37.70 1.27
CA ASP A 269 -2.37 -39.07 1.51
C ASP A 269 -2.85 -39.31 2.95
N LYS A 270 -2.53 -38.42 3.90
CA LYS A 270 -2.97 -38.52 5.30
C LYS A 270 -3.15 -37.15 5.96
N ILE A 271 -3.93 -37.15 7.04
CA ILE A 271 -3.99 -36.00 7.95
C ILE A 271 -2.66 -35.85 8.67
N SER A 272 -2.08 -34.65 8.62
CA SER A 272 -0.82 -34.31 9.27
C SER A 272 -1.02 -33.59 10.60
N VAL A 273 -2.04 -32.74 10.69
CA VAL A 273 -2.28 -31.86 11.84
C VAL A 273 -3.78 -31.83 12.14
N ASN A 274 -4.12 -31.77 13.43
CA ASN A 274 -5.47 -31.56 13.91
C ASN A 274 -5.43 -30.57 15.09
N TYR A 275 -5.66 -29.29 14.81
CA TYR A 275 -5.64 -28.23 15.81
C TYR A 275 -7.02 -27.98 16.40
N ALA A 276 -7.05 -27.81 17.72
CA ALA A 276 -8.22 -27.48 18.52
C ALA A 276 -7.89 -26.28 19.44
N ASP A 277 -8.70 -26.05 20.47
CA ASP A 277 -8.65 -24.86 21.33
C ASP A 277 -7.26 -24.58 21.96
N ALA A 278 -6.44 -25.62 22.17
CA ALA A 278 -5.05 -25.46 22.61
C ALA A 278 -4.24 -24.56 21.66
N ARG A 279 -4.47 -24.66 20.34
CA ARG A 279 -3.80 -23.83 19.33
C ARG A 279 -4.22 -22.36 19.41
N ALA A 280 -5.47 -22.10 19.77
CA ALA A 280 -5.94 -20.74 20.01
C ALA A 280 -5.29 -20.14 21.27
N ARG A 281 -5.15 -20.94 22.34
CA ARG A 281 -4.44 -20.54 23.56
C ARG A 281 -2.96 -20.28 23.34
N GLU A 282 -2.29 -21.08 22.51
CA GLU A 282 -0.93 -20.79 22.03
C GLU A 282 -0.86 -19.44 21.33
N GLY A 283 -1.85 -19.13 20.47
CA GLY A 283 -1.96 -17.83 19.82
C GLY A 283 -2.07 -16.66 20.79
N VAL A 284 -2.81 -16.80 21.89
CA VAL A 284 -2.89 -15.77 22.94
C VAL A 284 -1.50 -15.50 23.51
N LYS A 285 -0.81 -16.56 23.97
CA LYS A 285 0.52 -16.43 24.58
C LYS A 285 1.50 -15.79 23.59
N GLN A 286 1.55 -16.28 22.35
CA GLN A 286 2.44 -15.77 21.32
C GLN A 286 2.17 -14.29 20.99
N THR A 287 0.90 -13.88 20.93
CA THR A 287 0.54 -12.46 20.69
C THR A 287 1.05 -11.57 21.81
N LEU A 288 0.90 -11.98 23.07
CA LEU A 288 1.38 -11.21 24.21
C LEU A 288 2.91 -11.12 24.27
N GLU A 289 3.61 -12.22 23.97
CA GLU A 289 5.08 -12.21 23.87
C GLU A 289 5.57 -11.26 22.77
N TYR A 290 4.83 -11.12 21.67
CA TYR A 290 5.15 -10.13 20.63
C TYR A 290 4.92 -8.70 21.09
N ILE A 291 3.86 -8.43 21.87
CA ILE A 291 3.64 -7.11 22.45
C ILE A 291 4.79 -6.75 23.40
N GLU A 292 5.15 -7.66 24.31
CA GLU A 292 6.27 -7.49 25.24
C GLU A 292 7.56 -7.14 24.49
N GLU A 293 7.93 -7.90 23.46
CA GLU A 293 9.14 -7.65 22.69
C GLU A 293 9.10 -6.32 21.93
N LEU A 294 7.97 -5.98 21.31
CA LEU A 294 7.81 -4.71 20.59
C LEU A 294 7.92 -3.50 21.54
N VAL A 295 7.34 -3.59 22.72
CA VAL A 295 7.35 -2.50 23.71
C VAL A 295 8.73 -2.40 24.39
N GLU A 296 9.21 -3.48 24.98
CA GLU A 296 10.38 -3.47 25.88
C GLU A 296 11.72 -3.49 25.14
N VAL A 297 11.80 -4.19 24.00
CA VAL A 297 13.04 -4.31 23.23
C VAL A 297 13.12 -3.24 22.16
N MET A 298 12.04 -3.09 21.38
CA MET A 298 12.04 -2.23 20.19
C MET A 298 11.56 -0.80 20.48
N GLY A 299 11.01 -0.53 21.66
CA GLY A 299 10.48 0.79 22.02
C GLY A 299 9.31 1.24 21.13
N ALA A 300 8.57 0.29 20.55
CA ALA A 300 7.46 0.57 19.66
C ALA A 300 6.22 1.02 20.45
N ASN A 301 5.49 1.99 19.88
CA ASN A 301 4.22 2.45 20.43
C ASN A 301 3.09 1.50 19.99
N VAL A 302 3.01 0.32 20.61
CA VAL A 302 2.02 -0.71 20.26
C VAL A 302 0.64 -0.27 20.74
N ARG A 303 -0.30 -0.17 19.80
CA ARG A 303 -1.70 0.13 20.11
C ARG A 303 -2.56 -1.10 20.25
N ALA A 304 -2.36 -2.10 19.38
CA ALA A 304 -3.09 -3.36 19.46
C ALA A 304 -2.38 -4.52 18.75
N GLY A 305 -2.27 -5.65 19.45
CA GLY A 305 -1.98 -6.97 18.89
C GLY A 305 -3.28 -7.79 18.79
N TYR A 306 -3.66 -8.17 17.58
CA TYR A 306 -4.90 -8.89 17.31
C TYR A 306 -4.65 -10.38 17.09
N LEU A 307 -5.36 -11.26 17.83
CA LEU A 307 -5.42 -12.68 17.49
C LEU A 307 -6.57 -12.94 16.52
N VAL A 308 -6.25 -13.45 15.33
CA VAL A 308 -7.21 -13.83 14.29
C VAL A 308 -7.22 -15.34 14.12
N ILE A 309 -8.38 -15.97 14.30
CA ILE A 309 -8.52 -17.43 14.24
C ILE A 309 -9.40 -17.83 13.06
N PHE A 310 -8.84 -18.57 12.12
CA PHE A 310 -9.58 -19.27 11.07
C PHE A 310 -10.09 -20.62 11.58
N ASP A 311 -11.39 -20.75 11.79
CA ASP A 311 -11.98 -21.99 12.27
C ASP A 311 -12.45 -22.85 11.09
N ALA A 312 -11.73 -23.95 10.80
CA ALA A 312 -12.09 -24.96 9.81
C ALA A 312 -12.57 -26.28 10.45
N ARG A 313 -12.92 -26.32 11.73
CA ARG A 313 -13.53 -27.52 12.34
C ARG A 313 -14.84 -27.87 11.64
N GLU A 314 -15.17 -29.16 11.55
CA GLU A 314 -16.47 -29.59 11.01
C GLU A 314 -17.61 -29.10 11.92
N GLU A 315 -17.44 -29.24 13.23
CA GLU A 315 -18.35 -28.70 14.23
C GLU A 315 -17.80 -27.38 14.80
N LYS A 316 -18.49 -26.27 14.55
CA LYS A 316 -18.15 -24.96 15.10
C LYS A 316 -18.63 -24.89 16.55
N LYS A 317 -17.70 -25.02 17.49
CA LYS A 317 -17.95 -24.83 18.94
C LYS A 317 -17.30 -23.53 19.39
N GLU A 318 -17.77 -22.95 20.47
CA GLU A 318 -17.04 -21.84 21.09
C GLU A 318 -15.62 -22.31 21.47
N ILE A 319 -14.65 -21.41 21.34
CA ILE A 319 -13.25 -21.70 21.66
C ILE A 319 -13.06 -21.49 23.15
N ASP A 320 -12.63 -22.55 23.85
CA ASP A 320 -12.30 -22.45 25.28
C ASP A 320 -10.87 -21.93 25.49
N PHE A 321 -10.78 -20.66 25.90
CA PHE A 321 -9.51 -20.02 26.29
C PHE A 321 -9.09 -20.30 27.73
N GLN A 322 -9.90 -21.03 28.51
CA GLN A 322 -9.59 -21.43 29.90
C GLN A 322 -9.23 -20.25 30.81
N GLY A 323 -9.87 -19.10 30.60
CA GLY A 323 -9.56 -17.88 31.34
C GLY A 323 -8.10 -17.43 31.23
N PHE A 324 -7.42 -17.78 30.12
CA PHE A 324 -6.01 -17.47 29.86
C PHE A 324 -5.04 -18.08 30.87
N SER A 325 -5.36 -19.24 31.43
CA SER A 325 -4.51 -19.93 32.42
C SER A 325 -3.12 -20.33 31.89
N ASN A 326 -2.92 -20.32 30.57
CA ASN A 326 -1.66 -20.64 29.92
C ASN A 326 -0.74 -19.41 29.69
N VAL A 327 -1.18 -18.23 30.12
CA VAL A 327 -0.43 -16.97 30.01
C VAL A 327 0.38 -16.74 31.29
N ASP A 328 1.67 -16.49 31.12
CA ASP A 328 2.60 -16.23 32.23
C ASP A 328 2.25 -14.90 32.92
N ASP A 329 2.49 -14.77 34.23
CA ASP A 329 2.01 -13.61 35.00
C ASP A 329 2.63 -12.28 34.53
N ASN A 330 3.86 -12.27 34.03
CA ASN A 330 4.50 -11.08 33.45
C ASN A 330 3.76 -10.61 32.19
N LEU A 331 3.23 -11.53 31.37
CA LEU A 331 2.57 -11.18 30.12
C LEU A 331 1.17 -10.57 30.33
N LYS A 332 0.60 -10.69 31.53
CA LYS A 332 -0.76 -10.19 31.82
C LYS A 332 -0.86 -8.67 31.80
N GLU A 333 0.24 -7.95 31.99
CA GLU A 333 0.25 -6.49 31.91
C GLU A 333 -0.06 -5.97 30.49
N TYR A 334 0.29 -6.74 29.46
CA TYR A 334 0.04 -6.40 28.06
C TYR A 334 -1.37 -6.72 27.56
N MET A 335 -2.25 -7.25 28.42
CA MET A 335 -3.62 -7.62 28.05
C MET A 335 -4.47 -6.43 27.58
N GLU A 336 -4.15 -5.21 28.00
CA GLU A 336 -4.85 -4.00 27.53
C GLU A 336 -4.55 -3.65 26.05
N LEU A 337 -3.41 -4.13 25.54
CA LEU A 337 -2.96 -3.97 24.16
C LEU A 337 -3.34 -5.19 23.30
N PHE A 338 -4.05 -6.17 23.86
CA PHE A 338 -4.39 -7.42 23.20
C PHE A 338 -5.89 -7.53 22.96
N ASP A 339 -6.29 -8.01 21.77
CA ASP A 339 -7.70 -8.27 21.47
C ASP A 339 -7.87 -9.53 20.61
N ILE A 340 -8.93 -10.29 20.87
CA ILE A 340 -9.27 -11.51 20.14
C ILE A 340 -10.38 -11.18 19.15
N MET A 341 -10.09 -11.33 17.86
CA MET A 341 -11.09 -11.11 16.83
C MET A 341 -12.11 -12.26 16.80
N PRO A 342 -13.38 -11.99 16.46
CA PRO A 342 -14.36 -13.05 16.24
C PRO A 342 -13.82 -14.11 15.26
N PRO A 343 -13.98 -15.41 15.55
CA PRO A 343 -13.45 -16.47 14.70
C PRO A 343 -13.97 -16.37 13.25
N LEU A 344 -13.04 -16.49 12.31
CA LEU A 344 -13.33 -16.54 10.88
C LEU A 344 -13.71 -17.96 10.50
N ASN A 345 -15.02 -18.24 10.50
CA ASN A 345 -15.55 -19.56 10.19
C ASN A 345 -15.36 -19.89 8.70
N LEU A 346 -14.62 -20.96 8.45
CA LEU A 346 -14.43 -21.55 7.13
C LEU A 346 -15.35 -22.76 6.95
N SER A 347 -15.93 -22.89 5.76
CA SER A 347 -16.75 -24.04 5.39
C SER A 347 -16.58 -24.34 3.91
N ASN A 348 -16.17 -25.56 3.59
CA ASN A 348 -16.04 -26.01 2.22
C ASN A 348 -17.41 -26.48 1.71
N VAL A 349 -18.24 -25.51 1.29
CA VAL A 349 -19.51 -25.81 0.64
C VAL A 349 -19.24 -26.04 -0.84
N HIS A 350 -19.19 -27.29 -1.28
CA HIS A 350 -19.28 -27.58 -2.71
C HIS A 350 -20.71 -27.29 -3.17
N PRO A 351 -20.95 -26.45 -4.20
CA PRO A 351 -22.25 -26.40 -4.85
C PRO A 351 -22.58 -27.84 -5.29
N SER A 352 -23.75 -28.31 -4.88
CA SER A 352 -24.28 -29.63 -5.23
C SER A 352 -24.52 -29.74 -6.73
#